data_AF-A0A6S7B8J0-F1
#
_entry.id   AF-A0A6S7B8J0-F1
#
_cell.length_a   1.000
_cell.length_b   1.000
_cell.length_c   1.000
_cell.angle_alpha   90.00
_cell.angle_beta   90.00
_cell.angle_gamma   90.00
#
_symmetry.space_group_name_H-M   'P 1'
#
loop_
_entity.id
_entity.type
_entity.pdbx_description
1 polymer ?
#
loop_
_entity_poly.entity_id
_entity_poly.type
_entity_poly.pdbx_seq_one_letter_code
_entity_poly.pdbx_strand_id
1 'polypeptide(L)'
;MRKFQDLLARVFDVALVLVGAAVASQIRFDYLAQSGFYWALVMFSAAFALAIFPAFGVYESWRGRSKLALAGQVSLAWLMVQVCALVMMYSLHRIDFVSRLWFSYWTAVTGGLLISYRLITHAVLARARGAGMNLHQVAIVGSGSQCDAIIRRIESAPTAGFRATAVYNTKSDVSAVMNPRVPVFDTVDALAEYIRTNDVHELWLMLSLTEEPLICALIGEFRDDLVNIRFMPDVRSHALFEGSGVIDLLGVPAINLVASPLSASSMLKKEIFDRLFAAAALIGLAPILLAIAIAVKLSSRGPVLFKQKRKGADGRVFTIYKFRSMRLHTEAKGTLSQATRHDKRVTKVGAFLRRTSLDELPQFFNVLRGDMSVVGPRPHALEHDDLYQKVVAGYINRYRIKPGITGWAQINGFRGETDRIEKMERRVEHDLYYLGHWSFALDMRIIGATIVAGLVHRNAY
;
A
#
# COMPACT_ATOMS: atom_id res chain seq x y z
N MET A 1 23.40 19.18 -15.72
CA MET A 1 23.14 17.86 -16.36
C MET A 1 21.68 17.42 -16.32
N ARG A 2 20.97 17.51 -15.17
CA ARG A 2 19.57 17.04 -15.03
C ARG A 2 18.57 17.70 -16.00
N LYS A 3 18.60 19.03 -16.14
CA LYS A 3 17.75 19.77 -17.10
C LYS A 3 17.93 19.31 -18.57
N PHE A 4 19.14 18.91 -18.95
CA PHE A 4 19.43 18.41 -20.29
C PHE A 4 18.89 16.99 -20.51
N GLN A 5 19.01 16.12 -19.50
CA GLN A 5 18.41 14.78 -19.53
C GLN A 5 16.88 14.84 -19.59
N ASP A 6 16.26 15.76 -18.86
CA ASP A 6 14.81 15.96 -18.89
C ASP A 6 14.33 16.46 -20.25
N LEU A 7 15.08 17.36 -20.90
CA LEU A 7 14.80 17.83 -22.25
C LEU A 7 14.90 16.69 -23.27
N LEU A 8 15.97 15.89 -23.21
CA LEU A 8 16.14 14.73 -24.09
C LEU A 8 15.02 13.71 -23.93
N ALA A 9 14.59 13.43 -22.68
CA ALA A 9 13.48 12.51 -22.42
C ALA A 9 12.16 13.00 -23.05
N ARG A 10 11.87 14.30 -22.97
CA ARG A 10 10.68 14.91 -23.61
C ARG A 10 10.71 14.79 -25.13
N VAL A 11 11.87 15.08 -25.75
CA VAL A 11 12.04 14.93 -27.20
C VAL A 11 11.84 13.47 -27.62
N PHE A 12 12.38 12.54 -26.85
CA PHE A 12 12.24 11.11 -27.13
C PHE A 12 10.78 10.64 -26.98
N ASP A 13 10.06 11.08 -25.95
CA ASP A 13 8.64 10.74 -25.77
C ASP A 13 7.80 11.22 -26.96
N VAL A 14 8.01 12.44 -27.46
CA VAL A 14 7.34 12.96 -28.66
C VAL A 14 7.66 12.13 -29.89
N ALA A 15 8.93 11.75 -30.08
CA ALA A 15 9.33 10.88 -31.17
C ALA A 15 8.63 9.51 -31.09
N LEU A 16 8.50 8.92 -29.89
CA LEU A 16 7.80 7.65 -29.70
C LEU A 16 6.28 7.74 -29.97
N VAL A 17 5.67 8.88 -29.66
CA VAL A 17 4.25 9.14 -30.01
C VAL A 17 4.07 9.15 -31.53
N LEU A 18 4.96 9.82 -32.26
CA LEU A 18 4.96 9.87 -33.73
C LEU A 18 5.25 8.50 -34.35
N VAL A 19 6.26 7.79 -33.86
CA VAL A 19 6.63 6.45 -34.33
C VAL A 19 5.50 5.46 -34.12
N GLY A 20 4.88 5.46 -32.93
CA GLY A 20 3.75 4.56 -32.68
C GLY A 20 2.54 4.86 -33.59
N ALA A 21 2.32 6.12 -33.97
CA ALA A 21 1.28 6.48 -34.93
C ALA A 21 1.60 5.96 -36.34
N ALA A 22 2.86 6.07 -36.76
CA ALA A 22 3.31 5.53 -38.04
C ALA A 22 3.18 4.01 -38.10
N VAL A 23 3.57 3.29 -37.04
CA VAL A 23 3.42 1.83 -36.92
C VAL A 23 1.94 1.43 -36.94
N ALA A 24 1.09 2.10 -36.16
CA ALA A 24 -0.35 1.82 -36.16
C ALA A 24 -1.00 2.08 -37.53
N SER A 25 -0.49 3.08 -38.27
CA SER A 25 -0.92 3.38 -39.62
C SER A 25 -0.57 2.25 -40.58
N GLN A 26 0.66 1.72 -40.51
CA GLN A 26 1.08 0.57 -41.33
C GLN A 26 0.30 -0.71 -41.01
N ILE A 27 -0.06 -0.93 -39.74
CA ILE A 27 -0.85 -2.11 -39.34
C ILE A 27 -2.29 -2.01 -39.84
N ARG A 28 -2.90 -0.82 -39.79
CA ARG A 28 -4.33 -0.65 -40.12
C ARG A 28 -4.58 -0.34 -41.59
N PHE A 29 -3.64 0.36 -42.23
CA PHE A 29 -3.77 0.86 -43.59
C PHE A 29 -2.60 0.30 -44.41
N ASP A 30 -2.89 -0.38 -45.52
CA ASP A 30 -1.86 -0.92 -46.43
C ASP A 30 -0.99 0.18 -47.08
N TYR A 31 -1.45 1.44 -47.01
CA TYR A 31 -0.70 2.63 -47.37
C TYR A 31 -0.62 3.55 -46.15
N LEU A 32 0.51 4.25 -45.95
CA LEU A 32 0.64 5.34 -44.98
C LEU A 32 -0.49 6.35 -45.22
N ALA A 33 -1.57 6.25 -44.44
CA ALA A 33 -2.78 7.02 -44.67
C ALA A 33 -2.46 8.52 -44.68
N GLN A 34 -2.55 9.12 -45.86
CA GLN A 34 -2.15 10.50 -46.18
C GLN A 34 -3.14 11.57 -45.68
N SER A 35 -4.10 11.23 -44.83
CA SER A 35 -5.06 12.20 -44.31
C SER A 35 -4.44 13.05 -43.20
N GLY A 36 -4.21 14.35 -43.47
CA GLY A 36 -3.65 15.33 -42.53
C GLY A 36 -4.39 15.40 -41.17
N PHE A 37 -5.64 14.93 -41.12
CA PHE A 37 -6.42 14.80 -39.89
C PHE A 37 -5.78 13.88 -38.84
N TYR A 38 -5.22 12.73 -39.25
CA TYR A 38 -4.56 11.81 -38.33
C TYR A 38 -3.31 12.44 -37.72
N TRP A 39 -2.51 13.11 -38.54
CA TRP A 39 -1.32 13.82 -38.07
C TRP A 39 -1.67 14.99 -37.16
N ALA A 40 -2.76 15.72 -37.42
CA ALA A 40 -3.23 16.76 -36.51
C ALA A 40 -3.56 16.20 -35.12
N LEU A 41 -4.24 15.05 -35.05
CA LEU A 41 -4.52 14.36 -33.79
C LEU A 41 -3.23 13.90 -33.09
N VAL A 42 -2.28 13.34 -33.84
CA VAL A 42 -0.99 12.88 -33.30
C VAL A 42 -0.18 14.05 -32.74
N MET A 43 -0.11 15.18 -33.46
CA MET A 43 0.58 16.38 -33.02
C MET A 43 -0.09 17.00 -31.80
N PHE A 44 -1.43 17.01 -31.76
CA PHE A 44 -2.19 17.41 -30.58
C PHE A 44 -1.83 16.53 -29.37
N SER A 45 -1.87 15.21 -29.51
CA SER A 45 -1.53 14.28 -28.43
C SER A 45 -0.06 14.41 -28.00
N ALA A 46 0.86 14.65 -28.93
CA ALA A 46 2.27 14.90 -28.61
C ALA A 46 2.46 16.20 -27.80
N ALA A 47 1.79 17.28 -28.19
CA ALA A 47 1.80 18.54 -27.45
C ALA A 47 1.17 18.38 -26.05
N PHE A 48 0.05 17.66 -25.95
CA PHE A 48 -0.60 17.38 -24.67
C PHE A 48 0.24 16.45 -23.78
N ALA A 49 0.98 15.50 -24.34
CA ALA A 49 1.92 14.66 -23.59
C ALA A 49 2.99 15.52 -22.90
N LEU A 50 3.50 16.56 -23.55
CA LEU A 50 4.46 17.50 -22.94
C LEU A 50 3.88 18.27 -21.74
N ALA A 51 2.56 18.44 -21.67
CA ALA A 51 1.88 19.08 -20.54
C ALA A 51 1.48 18.08 -19.44
N ILE A 52 0.97 16.91 -19.83
CA ILE A 52 0.45 15.90 -18.90
C ILE A 52 1.59 15.10 -18.23
N PHE A 53 2.62 14.70 -18.97
CA PHE A 53 3.67 13.83 -18.42
C PHE A 53 4.41 14.48 -17.23
N PRO A 54 4.74 15.78 -17.22
CA PRO A 54 5.29 16.44 -16.05
C PRO A 54 4.32 16.49 -14.86
N ALA A 55 3.02 16.77 -15.10
CA ALA A 55 2.00 16.81 -14.06
C ALA A 55 1.82 15.45 -13.36
N PHE A 56 2.00 14.37 -14.13
CA PHE A 56 2.01 13.02 -13.60
C PHE A 56 3.35 12.61 -13.02
N GLY A 57 4.40 13.44 -13.01
CA GLY A 57 5.72 13.09 -12.43
C GLY A 57 6.53 12.08 -13.26
N VAL A 58 6.22 11.92 -14.55
CA VAL A 58 6.87 10.94 -15.44
C VAL A 58 8.37 11.21 -15.63
N TYR A 59 8.81 12.47 -15.44
CA TYR A 59 10.21 12.89 -15.57
C TYR A 59 10.97 12.96 -14.23
N GLU A 60 10.36 12.54 -13.12
CA GLU A 60 11.07 12.51 -11.85
C GLU A 60 12.16 11.43 -11.80
N SER A 61 13.10 11.56 -10.86
CA SER A 61 14.10 10.54 -10.61
C SER A 61 13.44 9.32 -9.92
N TRP A 62 13.41 8.18 -10.61
CA TRP A 62 12.86 6.91 -10.11
C TRP A 62 13.88 6.03 -9.37
N ARG A 63 15.00 6.61 -8.91
CA ARG A 63 16.04 5.87 -8.18
C ARG A 63 15.44 5.24 -6.92
N GLY A 64 15.52 3.92 -6.78
CA GLY A 64 15.01 3.19 -5.62
C GLY A 64 13.48 3.01 -5.54
N ARG A 65 12.72 3.41 -6.58
CA ARG A 65 11.26 3.22 -6.65
C ARG A 65 10.88 1.93 -7.42
N SER A 66 9.65 1.47 -7.25
CA SER A 66 9.15 0.24 -7.90
C SER A 66 8.99 0.38 -9.43
N LYS A 67 9.46 -0.63 -10.18
CA LYS A 67 9.31 -0.71 -11.66
C LYS A 67 7.83 -0.79 -12.10
N LEU A 68 6.99 -1.46 -11.31
CA LEU A 68 5.56 -1.57 -11.57
C LEU A 68 4.85 -0.22 -11.41
N ALA A 69 5.27 0.57 -10.41
CA ALA A 69 4.74 1.91 -10.21
C ALA A 69 5.09 2.84 -11.39
N LEU A 70 6.32 2.76 -11.91
CA LEU A 70 6.73 3.49 -13.10
C LEU A 70 5.86 3.14 -14.32
N ALA A 71 5.68 1.84 -14.61
CA ALA A 71 4.86 1.40 -15.73
C ALA A 71 3.39 1.83 -15.59
N GLY A 72 2.83 1.72 -14.39
CA GLY A 72 1.46 2.15 -14.10
C GLY A 72 1.26 3.65 -14.27
N GLN A 73 2.22 4.47 -13.80
CA GLN A 73 2.16 5.93 -13.91
C GLN A 73 2.27 6.43 -15.35
N VAL A 74 3.18 5.84 -16.14
CA VAL A 74 3.30 6.14 -17.58
C VAL A 74 2.03 5.74 -18.33
N SER A 75 1.48 4.56 -18.02
CA SER A 75 0.23 4.08 -18.63
C SER A 75 -0.93 5.04 -18.32
N LEU A 76 -1.07 5.46 -17.06
CA LEU A 76 -2.12 6.39 -16.65
C LEU A 76 -1.98 7.75 -17.34
N ALA A 77 -0.78 8.31 -17.37
CA ALA A 77 -0.50 9.58 -18.03
C ALA A 77 -0.81 9.52 -19.54
N TRP A 78 -0.42 8.42 -20.21
CA TRP A 78 -0.71 8.22 -21.63
C TRP A 78 -2.20 8.05 -21.91
N LEU A 79 -2.90 7.26 -21.10
CA LEU A 79 -4.35 7.12 -21.23
C LEU A 79 -5.09 8.44 -21.03
N MET A 80 -4.63 9.29 -20.11
CA MET A 80 -5.19 10.64 -19.94
C MET A 80 -4.99 11.50 -21.19
N VAL A 81 -3.82 11.47 -21.83
CA VAL A 81 -3.59 12.14 -23.13
C VAL A 81 -4.60 11.64 -24.17
N GLN A 82 -4.81 10.32 -24.26
CA GLN A 82 -5.76 9.72 -25.20
C GLN A 82 -7.22 10.10 -24.91
N VAL A 83 -7.60 10.17 -23.64
CA VAL A 83 -8.93 10.66 -23.24
C VAL A 83 -9.12 12.12 -23.65
N CYS A 84 -8.13 12.99 -23.42
CA CYS A 84 -8.18 14.38 -23.88
C CYS A 84 -8.30 14.47 -25.41
N ALA A 85 -7.58 13.62 -26.14
CA ALA A 85 -7.68 13.55 -27.60
C ALA A 85 -9.09 13.11 -28.07
N LEU A 86 -9.69 12.11 -27.42
CA LEU A 86 -11.07 11.69 -27.70
C LEU A 86 -12.09 12.78 -27.40
N VAL A 87 -11.97 13.47 -26.26
CA VAL A 87 -12.85 14.58 -25.88
C VAL A 87 -12.76 15.72 -26.90
N MET A 88 -11.55 16.06 -27.35
CA MET A 88 -11.35 17.06 -28.41
C MET A 88 -12.02 16.63 -29.71
N MET A 89 -11.82 15.38 -30.16
CA MET A 89 -12.44 14.87 -31.39
C MET A 89 -13.97 14.84 -31.31
N TYR A 90 -14.52 14.50 -30.15
CA TYR A 90 -15.96 14.53 -29.90
C TYR A 90 -16.49 15.97 -29.97
N SER A 91 -15.82 16.93 -29.33
CA SER A 91 -16.18 18.35 -29.35
C SER A 91 -16.17 18.93 -30.76
N LEU A 92 -15.17 18.57 -31.56
CA LEU A 92 -15.06 18.98 -32.96
C LEU A 92 -16.06 18.26 -33.89
N HIS A 93 -16.87 17.32 -33.38
CA HIS A 93 -17.77 16.46 -34.15
C HIS A 93 -17.03 15.71 -35.28
N ARG A 94 -15.77 15.31 -35.02
CA ARG A 94 -14.91 14.61 -35.98
C ARG A 94 -14.58 13.18 -35.57
N ILE A 95 -15.27 12.61 -34.59
CA ILE A 95 -14.96 11.28 -34.06
C ILE A 95 -15.12 10.17 -35.11
N ASP A 96 -16.00 10.35 -36.10
CA ASP A 96 -16.26 9.37 -37.17
C ASP A 96 -15.16 9.30 -38.23
N PHE A 97 -14.27 10.31 -38.29
CA PHE A 97 -13.15 10.35 -39.24
C PHE A 97 -11.96 9.48 -38.81
N VAL A 98 -11.94 8.99 -37.56
CA VAL A 98 -10.84 8.17 -37.03
C VAL A 98 -11.29 6.73 -36.85
N SER A 99 -10.59 5.83 -37.54
CA SER A 99 -10.70 4.40 -37.32
C SER A 99 -10.43 4.05 -35.85
N ARG A 100 -11.45 3.48 -35.16
CA ARG A 100 -11.35 3.02 -33.77
C ARG A 100 -10.23 2.00 -33.57
N LEU A 101 -10.04 1.13 -34.56
CA LEU A 101 -8.95 0.14 -34.57
C LEU A 101 -7.58 0.82 -34.66
N TRP A 102 -7.42 1.80 -35.56
CA TRP A 102 -6.16 2.56 -35.65
C TRP A 102 -5.82 3.24 -34.32
N PHE A 103 -6.81 3.91 -33.71
CA PHE A 103 -6.64 4.59 -32.43
C PHE A 103 -6.24 3.61 -31.31
N SER A 104 -6.83 2.42 -31.28
CA SER A 104 -6.49 1.37 -30.31
C SER A 104 -5.06 0.83 -30.52
N TYR A 105 -4.65 0.56 -31.76
CA TYR A 105 -3.28 0.13 -32.08
C TYR A 105 -2.26 1.20 -31.74
N TRP A 106 -2.54 2.45 -32.10
CA TRP A 106 -1.67 3.57 -31.78
C TRP A 106 -1.49 3.72 -30.27
N THR A 107 -2.59 3.70 -29.52
CA THR A 107 -2.57 3.76 -28.06
C THR A 107 -1.74 2.64 -27.46
N ALA A 108 -1.94 1.38 -27.91
CA ALA A 108 -1.23 0.23 -27.39
C ALA A 108 0.27 0.23 -27.74
N VAL A 109 0.60 0.51 -29.01
CA VAL A 109 1.99 0.53 -29.50
C VAL A 109 2.79 1.65 -28.83
N THR A 110 2.28 2.89 -28.84
CA THR A 110 2.97 4.00 -28.17
C THR A 110 3.09 3.76 -26.67
N GLY A 111 2.04 3.27 -26.00
CA GLY A 111 2.11 2.92 -24.58
C GLY A 111 3.20 1.88 -24.30
N GLY A 112 3.25 0.82 -25.11
CA GLY A 112 4.27 -0.23 -25.03
C GLY A 112 5.69 0.30 -25.26
N LEU A 113 5.88 1.18 -26.25
CA LEU A 113 7.17 1.82 -26.54
C LEU A 113 7.64 2.72 -25.40
N LEU A 114 6.76 3.58 -24.88
CA LEU A 114 7.08 4.50 -23.77
C LEU A 114 7.49 3.73 -22.51
N ILE A 115 6.76 2.66 -22.17
CA ILE A 115 7.09 1.80 -21.03
C ILE A 115 8.41 1.06 -21.27
N SER A 116 8.58 0.46 -22.45
CA SER A 116 9.78 -0.32 -22.78
C SER A 116 11.05 0.52 -22.74
N TYR A 117 11.05 1.69 -23.38
CA TYR A 117 12.18 2.62 -23.36
C TYR A 117 12.57 3.01 -21.92
N ARG A 118 11.59 3.24 -21.05
CA ARG A 118 11.82 3.62 -19.64
C ARG A 118 12.35 2.44 -18.81
N LEU A 119 11.85 1.24 -19.05
CA LEU A 119 12.39 0.04 -18.41
C LEU A 119 13.83 -0.25 -18.88
N ILE A 120 14.13 -0.04 -20.16
CA ILE A 120 15.47 -0.19 -20.73
C ILE A 120 16.42 0.85 -20.14
N THR A 121 16.08 2.14 -20.17
CA THR A 121 16.90 3.19 -19.57
C THR A 121 17.13 2.96 -18.08
N HIS A 122 16.09 2.55 -17.34
CA HIS A 122 16.24 2.19 -15.94
C HIS A 122 17.19 0.98 -15.76
N ALA A 123 17.10 -0.04 -16.61
CA ALA A 123 17.98 -1.23 -16.57
C ALA A 123 19.44 -0.88 -16.93
N VAL A 124 19.66 -0.05 -17.96
CA VAL A 124 20.98 0.43 -18.37
C VAL A 124 21.61 1.26 -17.26
N LEU A 125 20.86 2.22 -16.70
CA LEU A 125 21.34 3.03 -15.57
C LEU A 125 21.55 2.18 -14.31
N ALA A 126 20.73 1.16 -14.06
CA ALA A 126 20.92 0.23 -12.95
C ALA A 126 22.19 -0.61 -13.12
N ARG A 127 22.49 -1.05 -14.35
CA ARG A 127 23.73 -1.78 -14.67
C ARG A 127 24.96 -0.89 -14.58
N ALA A 128 24.88 0.34 -15.07
CA ALA A 128 25.95 1.34 -14.94
C ALA A 128 26.23 1.65 -13.46
N ARG A 129 25.19 1.79 -12.63
CA ARG A 129 25.30 1.95 -11.18
C ARG A 129 25.90 0.72 -10.48
N GLY A 130 25.49 -0.48 -10.89
CA GLY A 130 26.09 -1.72 -10.42
C GLY A 130 27.58 -1.86 -10.78
N ALA A 131 27.99 -1.27 -11.92
CA ALA A 131 29.39 -1.18 -12.34
C ALA A 131 30.18 -0.03 -11.67
N GLY A 132 29.56 0.72 -10.75
CA GLY A 132 30.21 1.78 -9.99
C GLY A 132 30.13 3.18 -10.60
N MET A 133 29.40 3.37 -11.71
CA MET A 133 29.23 4.65 -12.38
C MET A 133 27.97 5.40 -11.90
N ASN A 134 27.94 6.73 -11.97
CA ASN A 134 26.75 7.55 -11.64
C ASN A 134 26.23 7.30 -10.20
N LEU A 135 27.15 7.12 -9.26
CA LEU A 135 26.86 6.99 -7.83
C LEU A 135 26.87 8.37 -7.17
N HIS A 136 25.87 8.65 -6.34
CA HIS A 136 25.98 9.75 -5.39
C HIS A 136 26.78 9.28 -4.18
N GLN A 137 27.84 10.02 -3.87
CA GLN A 137 28.56 9.86 -2.62
C GLN A 137 27.71 10.43 -1.48
N VAL A 138 27.61 9.68 -0.38
CA VAL A 138 26.76 10.00 0.75
C VAL A 138 27.60 9.99 2.03
N ALA A 139 27.60 11.12 2.73
CA ALA A 139 28.03 11.20 4.12
C ALA A 139 26.84 10.93 5.05
N ILE A 140 27.07 10.17 6.12
CA ILE A 140 26.02 9.66 7.00
C ILE A 140 26.31 10.09 8.43
N VAL A 141 25.32 10.66 9.11
CA VAL A 141 25.44 11.13 10.50
C VAL A 141 24.41 10.38 11.34
N GLY A 142 24.82 9.72 12.41
CA GLY A 142 23.90 8.99 13.28
C GLY A 142 24.61 8.09 14.30
N SER A 143 23.84 7.27 15.00
CA SER A 143 24.42 6.24 15.87
C SER A 143 25.01 5.07 15.05
N GLY A 144 26.09 4.46 15.54
CA GLY A 144 26.82 3.39 14.84
C GLY A 144 25.92 2.25 14.32
N SER A 145 24.96 1.78 15.11
CA SER A 145 24.03 0.71 14.69
C SER A 145 23.06 1.12 13.58
N GLN A 146 22.61 2.39 13.57
CA GLN A 146 21.75 2.93 12.52
C GLN A 146 22.54 3.18 11.23
N CYS A 147 23.75 3.71 11.35
CA CYS A 147 24.71 3.85 10.26
C CYS A 147 24.99 2.51 9.58
N ASP A 148 25.28 1.47 10.34
CA ASP A 148 25.50 0.12 9.79
C ASP A 148 24.26 -0.46 9.11
N ALA A 149 23.07 -0.20 9.65
CA ALA A 149 21.82 -0.66 9.06
C ALA A 149 21.55 0.01 7.71
N ILE A 150 21.81 1.32 7.56
CA ILE A 150 21.62 2.02 6.29
C ILE A 150 22.72 1.68 5.29
N ILE A 151 23.97 1.52 5.72
CA ILE A 151 25.10 1.14 4.85
C ILE A 151 24.80 -0.22 4.21
N ARG A 152 24.36 -1.22 5.00
CA ARG A 152 23.95 -2.53 4.47
C ARG A 152 22.76 -2.43 3.50
N ARG A 153 21.83 -1.49 3.71
CA ARG A 153 20.73 -1.22 2.76
C ARG A 153 21.24 -0.60 1.46
N ILE A 154 22.20 0.30 1.52
CA ILE A 154 22.86 0.89 0.33
C ILE A 154 23.61 -0.21 -0.45
N GLU A 155 24.38 -1.05 0.25
CA GLU A 155 25.16 -2.13 -0.35
C GLU A 155 24.29 -3.24 -0.95
N SER A 156 23.17 -3.59 -0.30
CA SER A 156 22.20 -4.56 -0.84
C SER A 156 21.37 -4.01 -2.01
N ALA A 157 21.38 -2.69 -2.24
CA ALA A 157 20.66 -2.04 -3.33
C ALA A 157 21.60 -1.21 -4.23
N PRO A 158 22.61 -1.81 -4.88
CA PRO A 158 23.60 -1.07 -5.69
C PRO A 158 22.94 -0.34 -6.87
N THR A 159 21.79 -0.85 -7.34
CA THR A 159 20.98 -0.21 -8.38
C THR A 159 20.32 1.10 -7.96
N ALA A 160 20.29 1.44 -6.66
CA ALA A 160 19.81 2.74 -6.17
C ALA A 160 20.76 3.88 -6.57
N GLY A 161 22.07 3.59 -6.66
CA GLY A 161 23.08 4.56 -7.07
C GLY A 161 23.58 5.46 -5.96
N PHE A 162 23.66 4.94 -4.74
CA PHE A 162 24.27 5.60 -3.58
C PHE A 162 25.50 4.83 -3.15
N ARG A 163 26.50 5.53 -2.61
CA ARG A 163 27.68 4.94 -1.97
C ARG A 163 27.96 5.71 -0.69
N ALA A 164 27.96 5.01 0.44
CA ALA A 164 28.43 5.59 1.69
C ALA A 164 29.94 5.83 1.60
N THR A 165 30.39 7.06 1.85
CA THR A 165 31.80 7.46 1.77
C THR A 165 32.33 8.06 3.06
N ALA A 166 31.46 8.48 3.98
CA ALA A 166 31.85 8.98 5.30
C ALA A 166 30.76 8.69 6.33
N VAL A 167 31.17 8.45 7.58
CA VAL A 167 30.25 8.33 8.72
C VAL A 167 30.69 9.27 9.85
N TYR A 168 29.75 10.00 10.43
CA TYR A 168 29.91 10.69 11.70
C TYR A 168 29.10 9.96 12.77
N ASN A 169 29.80 9.42 13.78
CA ASN A 169 29.17 8.62 14.82
C ASN A 169 28.83 9.49 16.03
N THR A 170 27.54 9.67 16.33
CA THR A 170 27.10 10.53 17.44
C THR A 170 27.24 9.89 18.82
N LYS A 171 27.32 8.55 18.87
CA LYS A 171 27.52 7.80 20.11
C LYS A 171 28.78 6.97 19.96
N SER A 172 29.78 7.27 20.78
CA SER A 172 31.01 6.48 20.94
C SER A 172 30.76 5.10 21.58
N ASP A 173 29.62 4.46 21.28
CA ASP A 173 29.37 3.07 21.60
C ASP A 173 30.36 2.20 20.83
N VAL A 174 31.05 1.34 21.58
CA VAL A 174 32.20 0.48 21.23
C VAL A 174 31.94 -0.51 20.07
N SER A 175 30.72 -0.53 19.51
CA SER A 175 30.41 -1.26 18.28
C SER A 175 30.80 -0.41 17.08
N ALA A 176 32.12 -0.34 16.84
CA ALA A 176 32.71 0.27 15.66
C ALA A 176 31.91 -0.12 14.41
N VAL A 177 31.62 0.87 13.56
CA VAL A 177 31.12 0.68 12.19
C VAL A 177 31.93 -0.46 11.57
N MET A 178 31.33 -1.64 11.43
CA MET A 178 32.06 -2.88 11.10
C MET A 178 32.54 -2.93 9.64
N ASN A 179 32.34 -1.86 8.88
CA ASN A 179 32.77 -1.76 7.50
C ASN A 179 34.12 -1.01 7.41
N PRO A 180 35.26 -1.72 7.28
CA PRO A 180 36.59 -1.10 7.21
C PRO A 180 36.81 -0.22 5.96
N ARG A 181 35.81 -0.08 5.09
CA ARG A 181 35.89 0.69 3.84
C ARG A 181 35.36 2.12 3.95
N VAL A 182 34.67 2.48 5.03
CA VAL A 182 34.08 3.82 5.19
C VAL A 182 34.75 4.53 6.37
N PRO A 183 35.45 5.66 6.15
CA PRO A 183 36.06 6.43 7.23
C PRO A 183 35.01 6.95 8.21
N VAL A 184 35.34 6.87 9.49
CA VAL A 184 34.53 7.39 10.60
C VAL A 184 35.19 8.67 11.13
N PHE A 185 34.38 9.71 11.30
CA PHE A 185 34.80 11.02 11.80
C PHE A 185 34.16 11.27 13.16
N ASP A 186 34.97 11.78 14.09
CA ASP A 186 34.55 12.10 15.46
C ASP A 186 34.21 13.58 15.64
N THR A 187 34.64 14.45 14.72
CA THR A 187 34.36 15.89 14.73
C THR A 187 33.63 16.34 13.46
N VAL A 188 32.78 17.37 13.61
CA VAL A 188 32.04 17.96 12.49
C VAL A 188 33.01 18.62 11.50
N ASP A 189 34.06 19.28 12.00
CA ASP A 189 35.05 19.95 11.16
C ASP A 189 35.78 18.97 10.24
N ALA A 190 36.21 17.81 10.76
CA ALA A 190 36.88 16.79 9.96
C ALA A 190 35.94 16.16 8.92
N LEU A 191 34.66 15.99 9.26
CA LEU A 191 33.64 15.56 8.31
C LEU A 191 33.43 16.61 7.20
N ALA A 192 33.38 17.89 7.55
CA ALA A 192 33.17 18.98 6.61
C ALA A 192 34.35 19.12 5.63
N GLU A 193 35.59 19.02 6.13
CA GLU A 193 36.78 18.99 5.30
C GLU A 193 36.76 17.83 4.30
N TYR A 194 36.37 16.63 4.77
CA TYR A 194 36.25 15.46 3.90
C TYR A 194 35.18 15.65 2.81
N ILE A 195 34.00 16.16 3.18
CA ILE A 195 32.88 16.41 2.25
C ILE A 195 33.29 17.37 1.15
N ARG A 196 33.94 18.49 1.51
CA ARG A 196 34.43 19.51 0.56
C ARG A 196 35.53 18.96 -0.34
N THR A 197 36.47 18.19 0.20
CA THR A 197 37.61 17.63 -0.55
C THR A 197 37.20 16.53 -1.52
N ASN A 198 36.22 15.70 -1.15
CA ASN A 198 35.81 14.52 -1.92
C ASN A 198 34.56 14.74 -2.78
N ASP A 199 34.06 15.98 -2.87
CA ASP A 199 32.89 16.37 -3.66
C ASP A 199 31.64 15.54 -3.30
N VAL A 200 31.37 15.44 -2.00
CA VAL A 200 30.23 14.68 -1.46
C VAL A 200 28.98 15.55 -1.51
N HIS A 201 28.00 15.17 -2.35
CA HIS A 201 26.79 15.98 -2.62
C HIS A 201 25.56 15.63 -1.77
N GLU A 202 25.66 14.64 -0.88
CA GLU A 202 24.54 14.15 -0.06
C GLU A 202 25.00 13.93 1.39
N LEU A 203 24.29 14.54 2.34
CA LEU A 203 24.49 14.39 3.79
C LEU A 203 23.19 13.85 4.41
N TRP A 204 23.21 12.63 4.96
CA TRP A 204 22.03 12.00 5.56
C TRP A 204 22.11 12.02 7.08
N LEU A 205 21.16 12.70 7.71
CA LEU A 205 21.04 12.87 9.16
C LEU A 205 20.05 11.84 9.71
N MET A 206 20.56 10.77 10.31
CA MET A 206 19.78 9.74 11.01
C MET A 206 19.87 9.99 12.52
N LEU A 207 19.25 11.09 12.92
CA LEU A 207 19.30 11.60 14.28
C LEU A 207 17.91 11.55 14.91
N SER A 208 17.87 11.39 16.23
CA SER A 208 16.65 11.57 16.99
C SER A 208 16.22 13.04 16.97
N LEU A 209 14.91 13.31 17.12
CA LEU A 209 14.39 14.67 17.30
C LEU A 209 14.98 15.36 18.55
N THR A 210 15.51 14.59 19.50
CA THR A 210 16.18 15.12 20.71
C THR A 210 17.58 15.68 20.42
N GLU A 211 18.17 15.35 19.27
CA GLU A 211 19.52 15.79 18.88
C GLU A 211 19.47 17.09 18.03
N GLU A 212 18.45 17.93 18.24
CA GLU A 212 18.27 19.21 17.56
C GLU A 212 19.54 20.09 17.51
N PRO A 213 20.33 20.24 18.59
CA PRO A 213 21.54 21.08 18.54
C PRO A 213 22.54 20.62 17.49
N LEU A 214 22.73 19.31 17.32
CA LEU A 214 23.63 18.74 16.31
C LEU A 214 23.07 18.91 14.90
N ILE A 215 21.75 18.74 14.72
CA ILE A 215 21.09 18.98 13.44
C ILE A 215 21.31 20.43 13.00
N CYS A 216 21.07 21.40 13.89
CA CYS A 216 21.28 22.81 13.62
C CYS A 216 22.75 23.15 13.34
N ALA A 217 23.70 22.54 14.06
CA ALA A 217 25.13 22.72 13.83
C ALA A 217 25.53 22.25 12.42
N LEU A 218 25.08 21.06 11.99
CA LEU A 218 25.37 20.53 10.67
C LEU A 218 24.70 21.34 9.55
N ILE A 219 23.46 21.78 9.74
CA ILE A 219 22.79 22.67 8.76
C ILE A 219 23.53 24.02 8.66
N GLY A 220 24.04 24.53 9.78
CA GLY A 220 24.85 25.74 9.81
C GLY A 220 26.17 25.58 9.07
N GLU A 221 26.91 24.48 9.34
CA GLU A 221 28.22 24.20 8.74
C GLU A 221 28.18 24.11 7.22
N PHE A 222 27.14 23.47 6.67
CA PHE A 222 26.98 23.27 5.22
C PHE A 222 26.04 24.28 4.56
N ARG A 223 25.70 25.40 5.23
CA ARG A 223 24.75 26.40 4.71
C ARG A 223 25.19 26.98 3.36
N ASP A 224 26.50 27.18 3.19
CA ASP A 224 27.09 27.79 1.99
C ASP A 224 27.65 26.74 1.01
N ASP A 225 27.49 25.44 1.32
CA ASP A 225 27.90 24.33 0.49
C ASP A 225 26.72 23.78 -0.35
N LEU A 226 26.99 23.25 -1.55
CA LEU A 226 25.96 22.65 -2.42
C LEU A 226 25.60 21.20 -2.04
N VAL A 227 25.59 20.91 -0.75
CA VAL A 227 25.33 19.57 -0.20
C VAL A 227 23.83 19.39 0.05
N ASN A 228 23.25 18.31 -0.46
CA ASN A 228 21.85 17.98 -0.17
C ASN A 228 21.75 17.33 1.21
N ILE A 229 21.24 18.07 2.19
CA ILE A 229 21.01 17.56 3.54
C ILE A 229 19.63 16.88 3.61
N ARG A 230 19.60 15.60 3.99
CA ARG A 230 18.36 14.82 4.19
C ARG A 230 18.23 14.40 5.64
N PHE A 231 17.13 14.77 6.28
CA PHE A 231 16.82 14.33 7.63
C PHE A 231 15.92 13.08 7.62
N MET A 232 16.35 12.04 8.34
CA MET A 232 15.66 10.77 8.50
C MET A 232 15.50 10.49 10.00
N PRO A 233 14.46 11.03 10.66
CA PRO A 233 14.30 10.89 12.09
C PRO A 233 14.14 9.43 12.50
N ASP A 234 14.80 9.04 13.59
CA ASP A 234 14.54 7.73 14.21
C ASP A 234 13.20 7.76 14.94
N VAL A 235 12.13 7.48 14.19
CA VAL A 235 10.77 7.35 14.73
C VAL A 235 10.41 5.91 15.05
N ARG A 236 11.28 4.91 14.79
CA ARG A 236 10.91 3.49 14.89
C ARG A 236 10.61 3.04 16.32
N SER A 237 11.25 3.66 17.30
CA SER A 237 10.99 3.41 18.72
C SER A 237 9.66 4.00 19.21
N HIS A 238 9.08 4.96 18.47
CA HIS A 238 7.95 5.78 18.95
C HIS A 238 6.72 5.77 18.03
N ALA A 239 6.87 5.44 16.76
CA ALA A 239 5.78 5.34 15.80
C ALA A 239 5.20 3.93 15.79
N LEU A 240 3.89 3.83 15.99
CA LEU A 240 3.17 2.55 15.99
C LEU A 240 2.89 2.01 14.58
N PHE A 241 3.06 2.85 13.55
CA PHE A 241 2.81 2.49 12.16
C PHE A 241 3.98 2.90 11.27
N GLU A 242 4.53 1.92 10.55
CA GLU A 242 5.74 2.06 9.72
C GLU A 242 5.51 2.88 8.43
N GLY A 243 4.26 3.26 8.13
CA GLY A 243 3.85 3.93 6.89
C GLY A 243 3.62 5.44 6.97
N SER A 244 3.93 6.06 8.11
CA SER A 244 3.69 7.49 8.34
C SER A 244 4.70 8.37 7.60
N GLY A 245 4.42 8.66 6.32
CA GLY A 245 5.12 9.72 5.60
C GLY A 245 4.90 11.10 6.24
N VAL A 246 5.77 12.06 5.90
CA VAL A 246 5.53 13.47 6.19
C VAL A 246 4.28 13.91 5.43
N ILE A 247 3.28 14.42 6.15
CA ILE A 247 2.07 14.99 5.58
C ILE A 247 2.12 16.51 5.70
N ASP A 248 1.43 17.21 4.81
CA ASP A 248 1.16 18.64 5.00
C ASP A 248 -0.15 18.78 5.78
N LEU A 249 -0.07 19.36 6.99
CA LEU A 249 -1.21 19.64 7.83
C LEU A 249 -1.31 21.14 8.03
N LEU A 250 -2.26 21.78 7.34
CA LEU A 250 -2.49 23.23 7.38
C LEU A 250 -1.25 24.05 6.95
N GLY A 251 -0.49 23.57 5.95
CA GLY A 251 0.74 24.23 5.49
C GLY A 251 1.97 23.95 6.35
N VAL A 252 1.85 23.05 7.34
CA VAL A 252 2.94 22.63 8.22
C VAL A 252 3.27 21.16 7.97
N PRO A 253 4.55 20.81 7.70
CA PRO A 253 4.96 19.42 7.60
C PRO A 253 4.81 18.72 8.96
N ALA A 254 3.98 17.69 9.02
CA ALA A 254 3.70 16.90 10.21
C ALA A 254 4.05 15.41 10.00
N ILE A 255 4.58 14.76 11.03
CA ILE A 255 4.85 13.32 11.06
C ILE A 255 3.79 12.64 11.90
N ASN A 256 3.08 11.68 11.32
CA ASN A 256 2.07 10.92 12.05
C ASN A 256 2.72 9.87 12.97
N LEU A 257 2.75 10.11 14.27
CA LEU A 257 3.24 9.09 15.22
C LEU A 257 2.21 7.95 15.40
N VAL A 258 0.92 8.30 15.37
CA VAL A 258 -0.19 7.33 15.49
C VAL A 258 -1.38 7.72 14.60
N ALA A 259 -1.40 7.22 13.36
CA ALA A 259 -2.48 7.47 12.39
C ALA A 259 -3.14 6.19 11.89
N SER A 260 -4.16 6.30 11.03
CA SER A 260 -4.59 5.14 10.27
C SER A 260 -3.42 4.69 9.39
N PRO A 261 -3.08 3.40 9.35
CA PRO A 261 -1.95 2.92 8.55
C PRO A 261 -2.19 3.07 7.04
N LEU A 262 -3.44 3.28 6.63
CA LEU A 262 -3.83 3.40 5.24
C LEU A 262 -3.90 4.86 4.82
N SER A 263 -3.28 5.17 3.67
CA SER A 263 -3.55 6.44 3.01
C SER A 263 -5.04 6.55 2.62
N ALA A 264 -5.57 7.76 2.52
CA ALA A 264 -6.95 7.99 2.10
C ALA A 264 -7.27 7.31 0.75
N SER A 265 -6.31 7.34 -0.19
CA SER A 265 -6.46 6.67 -1.49
C SER A 265 -6.54 5.14 -1.36
N SER A 266 -5.77 4.55 -0.46
CA SER A 266 -5.79 3.11 -0.17
C SER A 266 -7.12 2.71 0.48
N MET A 267 -7.61 3.50 1.42
CA MET A 267 -8.92 3.29 2.06
C MET A 267 -10.05 3.32 1.04
N LEU A 268 -10.05 4.31 0.14
CA LEU A 268 -11.07 4.43 -0.90
C LEU A 268 -11.06 3.21 -1.85
N LYS A 269 -9.87 2.81 -2.33
CA LYS A 269 -9.72 1.63 -3.19
C LYS A 269 -10.24 0.37 -2.50
N LYS A 270 -9.88 0.19 -1.22
CA LYS A 270 -10.35 -0.92 -0.40
C LYS A 270 -11.87 -0.92 -0.27
N GLU A 271 -12.47 0.23 0.03
CA GLU A 271 -13.90 0.35 0.24
C GLU A 271 -14.72 0.09 -1.03
N ILE A 272 -14.24 0.54 -2.19
CA ILE A 272 -14.85 0.22 -3.50
C ILE A 272 -14.78 -1.29 -3.74
N PHE A 273 -13.60 -1.91 -3.55
CA PHE A 273 -13.43 -3.34 -3.70
C PHE A 273 -14.37 -4.12 -2.78
N ASP A 274 -14.41 -3.78 -1.49
CA ASP A 274 -15.21 -4.47 -0.48
C ASP A 274 -16.71 -4.47 -0.85
N ARG A 275 -17.24 -3.33 -1.32
CA ARG A 275 -18.65 -3.23 -1.74
C ARG A 275 -18.94 -4.04 -3.00
N LEU A 276 -18.08 -3.95 -4.02
CA LEU A 276 -18.26 -4.73 -5.26
C LEU A 276 -18.16 -6.23 -5.00
N PHE A 277 -17.19 -6.65 -4.19
CA PHE A 277 -17.00 -8.05 -3.81
C PHE A 277 -18.21 -8.56 -3.01
N ALA A 278 -18.69 -7.80 -2.02
CA ALA A 278 -19.85 -8.19 -1.23
C ALA A 278 -21.14 -8.26 -2.07
N ALA A 279 -21.33 -7.34 -3.03
CA ALA A 279 -22.46 -7.39 -3.95
C ALA A 279 -22.42 -8.66 -4.82
N ALA A 280 -21.26 -8.94 -5.44
CA ALA A 280 -21.07 -10.14 -6.25
C ALA A 280 -21.26 -11.43 -5.44
N ALA A 281 -20.72 -11.49 -4.22
CA ALA A 281 -20.87 -12.63 -3.32
C ALA A 281 -22.34 -12.84 -2.91
N LEU A 282 -23.07 -11.78 -2.57
CA LEU A 282 -24.48 -11.89 -2.18
C LEU A 282 -25.37 -12.36 -3.34
N ILE A 283 -25.13 -11.86 -4.56
CA ILE A 283 -25.86 -12.29 -5.76
C ILE A 283 -25.52 -13.75 -6.08
N GLY A 284 -24.24 -14.10 -6.14
CA GLY A 284 -23.78 -15.45 -6.47
C GLY A 284 -24.17 -16.51 -5.43
N LEU A 285 -24.22 -16.14 -4.15
CA LEU A 285 -24.57 -17.05 -3.05
C LEU A 285 -26.05 -16.96 -2.64
N ALA A 286 -26.87 -16.16 -3.31
CA ALA A 286 -28.30 -15.99 -2.98
C ALA A 286 -29.07 -17.32 -2.84
N PRO A 287 -28.90 -18.31 -3.75
CA PRO A 287 -29.59 -19.60 -3.62
C PRO A 287 -29.19 -20.36 -2.35
N ILE A 288 -27.90 -20.31 -2.00
CA ILE A 288 -27.35 -20.98 -0.82
C ILE A 288 -27.82 -20.28 0.46
N LEU A 289 -27.82 -18.94 0.48
CA LEU A 289 -28.34 -18.15 1.60
C LEU A 289 -29.80 -18.47 1.88
N LEU A 290 -30.62 -18.62 0.83
CA LEU A 290 -32.03 -18.99 0.96
C LEU A 290 -32.19 -20.43 1.50
N ALA A 291 -31.42 -21.39 0.99
CA ALA A 291 -31.43 -22.77 1.48
C ALA A 291 -31.04 -22.85 2.96
N ILE A 292 -29.98 -22.13 3.37
CA ILE A 292 -29.55 -22.04 4.77
C ILE A 292 -30.64 -21.39 5.62
N ALA A 293 -31.27 -20.31 5.13
CA ALA A 293 -32.35 -19.63 5.85
C ALA A 293 -33.52 -20.57 6.16
N ILE A 294 -33.93 -21.39 5.18
CA ILE A 294 -34.97 -22.41 5.34
C ILE A 294 -34.51 -23.47 6.35
N ALA A 295 -33.30 -24.02 6.21
CA ALA A 295 -32.77 -25.03 7.13
C ALA A 295 -32.70 -24.53 8.59
N VAL A 296 -32.28 -23.29 8.80
CA VAL A 296 -32.23 -22.65 10.12
C VAL A 296 -33.65 -22.47 10.69
N LYS A 297 -34.62 -22.09 9.86
CA LYS A 297 -36.02 -21.89 10.27
C LYS A 297 -36.69 -23.20 10.68
N LEU A 298 -36.42 -24.28 9.94
CA LEU A 298 -36.95 -25.62 10.23
C LEU A 298 -36.26 -26.29 11.44
N SER A 299 -35.00 -25.93 11.72
CA SER A 299 -34.23 -26.55 12.83
C SER A 299 -34.68 -26.13 14.23
N SER A 300 -35.21 -24.91 14.41
CA SER A 300 -35.63 -24.37 15.71
C SER A 300 -36.54 -23.14 15.58
N ARG A 301 -37.43 -22.90 16.55
CA ARG A 301 -38.33 -21.72 16.56
C ARG A 301 -37.55 -20.40 16.69
N GLY A 302 -38.04 -19.32 16.06
CA GLY A 302 -37.48 -17.96 16.14
C GLY A 302 -36.98 -17.36 14.80
N PRO A 303 -36.17 -16.27 14.84
CA PRO A 303 -35.67 -15.59 13.66
C PRO A 303 -34.48 -16.32 13.00
N VAL A 304 -34.35 -16.18 11.68
CA VAL A 304 -33.26 -16.80 10.90
C VAL A 304 -31.91 -16.16 11.20
N LEU A 305 -31.89 -14.83 11.32
CA LEU A 305 -30.68 -14.06 11.59
C LEU A 305 -30.51 -13.79 13.08
N PHE A 306 -29.31 -14.06 13.57
CA PHE A 306 -28.80 -13.58 14.85
C PHE A 306 -28.16 -12.20 14.67
N LYS A 307 -28.43 -11.30 15.62
CA LYS A 307 -27.94 -9.92 15.63
C LYS A 307 -27.19 -9.66 16.93
N GLN A 308 -25.99 -9.06 16.85
CA GLN A 308 -25.21 -8.71 18.04
C GLN A 308 -24.49 -7.37 17.84
N LYS A 309 -24.33 -6.58 18.90
CA LYS A 309 -23.54 -5.35 18.84
C LYS A 309 -22.03 -5.64 18.89
N ARG A 310 -21.27 -4.87 18.11
CA ARG A 310 -19.82 -4.98 17.93
C ARG A 310 -19.20 -3.58 17.79
N LYS A 311 -17.93 -3.40 18.17
CA LYS A 311 -17.15 -2.20 17.83
C LYS A 311 -16.59 -2.33 16.41
N GLY A 312 -16.74 -1.28 15.62
CA GLY A 312 -16.25 -1.13 14.26
C GLY A 312 -15.09 -0.14 14.17
N ALA A 313 -14.92 0.46 12.98
CA ALA A 313 -13.95 1.51 12.78
C ALA A 313 -14.21 2.70 13.72
N ASP A 314 -13.14 3.30 14.24
CA ASP A 314 -13.13 4.41 15.21
C ASP A 314 -13.95 4.12 16.47
N GLY A 315 -14.11 2.83 16.82
CA GLY A 315 -14.89 2.38 17.98
C GLY A 315 -16.40 2.51 17.81
N ARG A 316 -16.91 2.89 16.62
CA ARG A 316 -18.35 3.03 16.36
C ARG A 316 -19.06 1.69 16.51
N VAL A 317 -20.16 1.66 17.25
CA VAL A 317 -20.92 0.44 17.48
C VAL A 317 -21.83 0.14 16.29
N PHE A 318 -21.77 -1.09 15.77
CA PHE A 318 -22.65 -1.57 14.71
C PHE A 318 -23.27 -2.93 15.08
N THR A 319 -24.28 -3.34 14.31
CA THR A 319 -24.96 -4.64 14.50
C THR A 319 -24.46 -5.65 13.47
N ILE A 320 -23.77 -6.70 13.92
CA ILE A 320 -23.32 -7.79 13.06
C ILE A 320 -24.46 -8.77 12.78
N TYR A 321 -24.55 -9.26 11.53
CA TYR A 321 -25.51 -10.28 11.11
C TYR A 321 -24.85 -11.64 10.97
N LYS A 322 -25.48 -12.68 11.51
CA LYS A 322 -25.11 -14.09 11.31
C LYS A 322 -26.36 -14.94 11.13
N PHE A 323 -26.24 -16.11 10.52
CA PHE A 323 -27.28 -17.11 10.68
C PHE A 323 -27.28 -17.63 12.11
N ARG A 324 -28.47 -17.86 12.63
CA ARG A 324 -28.63 -18.43 13.96
C ARG A 324 -28.18 -19.89 13.97
N SER A 325 -27.12 -20.18 14.72
CA SER A 325 -26.60 -21.54 14.93
C SER A 325 -26.99 -22.14 16.29
N MET A 326 -27.47 -21.34 17.23
CA MET A 326 -27.84 -21.74 18.59
C MET A 326 -29.33 -21.51 18.86
N ARG A 327 -29.90 -22.33 19.76
CA ARG A 327 -31.26 -22.11 20.29
C ARG A 327 -31.30 -20.79 21.04
N LEU A 328 -32.43 -20.09 20.91
CA LEU A 328 -32.74 -18.93 21.73
C LEU A 328 -32.68 -19.34 23.21
N HIS A 329 -31.90 -18.60 23.97
CA HIS A 329 -31.76 -18.75 25.41
C HIS A 329 -31.67 -17.35 26.01
N THR A 330 -32.17 -17.22 27.23
CA THR A 330 -32.08 -15.97 27.99
C THR A 330 -30.80 -16.05 28.82
N GLU A 331 -29.80 -15.23 28.51
CA GLU A 331 -28.65 -15.05 29.41
C GLU A 331 -29.03 -14.07 30.53
N ALA A 332 -28.49 -14.29 31.72
CA ALA A 332 -28.65 -13.36 32.83
C ALA A 332 -27.97 -12.02 32.48
N LYS A 333 -28.54 -10.92 32.98
CA LYS A 333 -28.05 -9.57 32.71
C LYS A 333 -26.59 -9.45 33.21
N GLY A 334 -25.65 -9.18 32.30
CA GLY A 334 -24.23 -8.96 32.63
C GLY A 334 -23.31 -10.19 32.50
N THR A 335 -23.81 -11.32 31.99
CA THR A 335 -22.97 -12.50 31.68
C THR A 335 -23.15 -12.90 30.22
N LEU A 336 -22.21 -12.56 29.31
CA LEU A 336 -22.07 -13.30 28.05
C LEU A 336 -21.15 -14.50 28.24
N SER A 337 -21.71 -15.69 28.04
CA SER A 337 -20.89 -16.90 27.96
C SER A 337 -20.33 -17.04 26.54
N GLN A 338 -19.00 -17.10 26.40
CA GLN A 338 -18.40 -17.48 25.13
C GLN A 338 -18.83 -18.91 24.78
N ALA A 339 -19.24 -19.13 23.53
CA ALA A 339 -19.65 -20.47 23.10
C ALA A 339 -18.46 -21.43 23.19
N THR A 340 -18.60 -22.46 24.02
CA THR A 340 -17.56 -23.47 24.25
C THR A 340 -17.66 -24.62 23.25
N ARG A 341 -16.58 -25.40 23.13
CA ARG A 341 -16.60 -26.67 22.40
C ARG A 341 -17.65 -27.61 23.00
N HIS A 342 -18.58 -28.10 22.16
CA HIS A 342 -19.74 -28.94 22.54
C HIS A 342 -20.87 -28.25 23.32
N ASP A 343 -21.07 -26.94 23.11
CA ASP A 343 -22.19 -26.21 23.71
C ASP A 343 -23.57 -26.81 23.36
N LYS A 344 -24.33 -27.19 24.40
CA LYS A 344 -25.67 -27.82 24.30
C LYS A 344 -26.70 -26.94 23.58
N ARG A 345 -26.46 -25.63 23.48
CA ARG A 345 -27.34 -24.67 22.78
C ARG A 345 -27.22 -24.78 21.27
N VAL A 346 -26.16 -25.37 20.72
CA VAL A 346 -25.91 -25.47 19.28
C VAL A 346 -26.85 -26.51 18.64
N THR A 347 -27.53 -26.13 17.56
CA THR A 347 -28.39 -27.05 16.79
C THR A 347 -27.57 -27.93 15.84
N LYS A 348 -28.09 -29.07 15.36
CA LYS A 348 -27.38 -29.91 14.37
C LYS A 348 -27.02 -29.12 13.09
N VAL A 349 -27.97 -28.35 12.56
CA VAL A 349 -27.74 -27.43 11.43
C VAL A 349 -26.71 -26.36 11.83
N GLY A 350 -26.85 -25.78 13.02
CA GLY A 350 -25.90 -24.78 13.53
C GLY A 350 -24.47 -25.28 13.67
N ALA A 351 -24.26 -26.52 14.09
CA ALA A 351 -22.94 -27.14 14.16
C ALA A 351 -22.31 -27.27 12.76
N PHE A 352 -23.11 -27.67 11.76
CA PHE A 352 -22.66 -27.69 10.37
C PHE A 352 -22.28 -26.29 9.87
N LEU A 353 -23.12 -25.29 10.14
CA LEU A 353 -22.87 -23.90 9.71
C LEU A 353 -21.61 -23.31 10.37
N ARG A 354 -21.40 -23.54 11.67
CA ARG A 354 -20.20 -23.07 12.40
C ARG A 354 -18.92 -23.72 11.88
N ARG A 355 -18.94 -25.04 11.66
CA ARG A 355 -17.79 -25.79 11.14
C ARG A 355 -17.38 -25.32 9.74
N THR A 356 -18.35 -24.95 8.91
CA THR A 356 -18.13 -24.48 7.53
C THR A 356 -18.05 -22.95 7.42
N SER A 357 -18.19 -22.22 8.54
CA SER A 357 -18.30 -20.75 8.58
C SER A 357 -19.46 -20.17 7.74
N LEU A 358 -20.41 -21.00 7.31
CA LEU A 358 -21.55 -20.56 6.51
C LEU A 358 -22.51 -19.68 7.33
N ASP A 359 -22.46 -19.75 8.66
CA ASP A 359 -23.21 -18.86 9.54
C ASP A 359 -22.79 -17.39 9.43
N GLU A 360 -21.58 -17.12 8.92
CA GLU A 360 -21.03 -15.79 8.79
C GLU A 360 -21.37 -15.09 7.47
N LEU A 361 -21.93 -15.79 6.48
CA LEU A 361 -22.24 -15.21 5.16
C LEU A 361 -23.15 -13.96 5.21
N PRO A 362 -24.13 -13.83 6.14
CA PRO A 362 -24.91 -12.59 6.27
C PRO A 362 -24.08 -11.34 6.58
N GLN A 363 -22.83 -11.48 7.03
CA GLN A 363 -21.93 -10.34 7.25
C GLN A 363 -21.59 -9.59 5.95
N PHE A 364 -21.76 -10.19 4.76
CA PHE A 364 -21.64 -9.45 3.50
C PHE A 364 -22.64 -8.28 3.39
N PHE A 365 -23.80 -8.36 4.07
CA PHE A 365 -24.70 -7.20 4.19
C PHE A 365 -24.09 -6.07 5.03
N ASN A 366 -23.30 -6.39 6.06
CA ASN A 366 -22.56 -5.39 6.83
C ASN A 366 -21.45 -4.74 5.99
N VAL A 367 -20.80 -5.51 5.12
CA VAL A 367 -19.79 -4.98 4.20
C VAL A 367 -20.42 -4.01 3.19
N LEU A 368 -21.56 -4.37 2.60
CA LEU A 368 -22.28 -3.46 1.69
C LEU A 368 -22.71 -2.15 2.37
N ARG A 369 -23.17 -2.22 3.63
CA ARG A 369 -23.53 -1.03 4.42
C ARG A 369 -22.32 -0.18 4.83
N GLY A 370 -21.11 -0.73 4.70
CA GLY A 370 -19.87 -0.07 5.08
C GLY A 370 -19.53 -0.19 6.57
N ASP A 371 -20.23 -1.03 7.33
CA ASP A 371 -19.92 -1.33 8.75
C ASP A 371 -18.66 -2.20 8.88
N MET A 372 -18.46 -3.10 7.90
CA MET A 372 -17.38 -4.08 7.85
C MET A 372 -16.63 -3.99 6.52
N SER A 373 -15.49 -4.67 6.46
CA SER A 373 -14.68 -4.94 5.29
C SER A 373 -14.67 -6.45 5.00
N VAL A 374 -14.33 -6.88 3.77
CA VAL A 374 -14.13 -8.31 3.49
C VAL A 374 -12.95 -8.85 4.30
N VAL A 375 -11.85 -8.10 4.33
CA VAL A 375 -10.62 -8.42 5.06
C VAL A 375 -10.31 -7.34 6.09
N GLY A 376 -10.07 -7.74 7.34
CA GLY A 376 -9.73 -6.83 8.43
C GLY A 376 -9.68 -7.54 9.80
N PRO A 377 -9.36 -6.82 10.88
CA PRO A 377 -9.40 -7.36 12.23
C PRO A 377 -10.78 -7.90 12.58
N ARG A 378 -10.87 -9.06 13.22
CA ARG A 378 -12.17 -9.65 13.55
C ARG A 378 -12.85 -8.87 14.69
N PRO A 379 -14.14 -8.49 14.57
CA PRO A 379 -14.83 -7.75 15.62
C PRO A 379 -15.19 -8.68 16.79
N HIS A 380 -14.92 -8.23 18.02
CA HIS A 380 -15.27 -8.97 19.24
C HIS A 380 -16.50 -8.37 19.93
N ALA A 381 -17.08 -9.13 20.87
CA ALA A 381 -18.18 -8.62 21.68
C ALA A 381 -17.74 -7.43 22.53
N LEU A 382 -18.66 -6.48 22.73
CA LEU A 382 -18.37 -5.25 23.48
C LEU A 382 -17.73 -5.54 24.84
N GLU A 383 -18.24 -6.56 25.55
CA GLU A 383 -17.73 -6.97 26.86
C GLU A 383 -16.31 -7.55 26.79
N HIS A 384 -15.99 -8.30 25.74
CA HIS A 384 -14.62 -8.79 25.50
C HIS A 384 -13.68 -7.64 25.16
N ASP A 385 -14.15 -6.68 24.36
CA ASP A 385 -13.37 -5.50 24.01
C ASP A 385 -13.01 -4.69 25.26
N ASP A 386 -13.95 -4.51 26.19
CA ASP A 386 -13.73 -3.75 27.43
C ASP A 386 -12.77 -4.47 28.40
N LEU A 387 -12.75 -5.80 28.38
CA LEU A 387 -11.78 -6.61 29.13
C LEU A 387 -10.38 -6.52 28.50
N TYR A 388 -10.25 -6.89 27.22
CA TYR A 388 -8.95 -7.03 26.56
C TYR A 388 -8.26 -5.70 26.31
N GLN A 389 -9.01 -4.61 26.12
CA GLN A 389 -8.43 -3.28 25.97
C GLN A 389 -7.60 -2.84 27.19
N LYS A 390 -7.89 -3.38 28.38
CA LYS A 390 -7.16 -3.05 29.62
C LYS A 390 -5.90 -3.89 29.81
N VAL A 391 -5.86 -5.09 29.23
CA VAL A 391 -4.78 -6.08 29.50
C VAL A 391 -3.85 -6.30 28.31
N VAL A 392 -4.29 -5.99 27.08
CA VAL A 392 -3.46 -6.16 25.87
C VAL A 392 -3.03 -4.81 25.31
N ALA A 393 -1.71 -4.58 25.27
CA ALA A 393 -1.13 -3.38 24.71
C ALA A 393 -1.50 -3.22 23.21
N GLY A 394 -1.81 -2.00 22.79
CA GLY A 394 -2.14 -1.70 21.40
C GLY A 394 -3.49 -2.25 20.91
N TYR A 395 -4.31 -2.88 21.76
CA TYR A 395 -5.60 -3.48 21.39
C TYR A 395 -6.53 -2.49 20.66
N ILE A 396 -6.57 -1.23 21.14
CA ILE A 396 -7.40 -0.16 20.57
C ILE A 396 -7.08 0.13 19.10
N ASN A 397 -5.84 -0.11 18.65
CA ASN A 397 -5.40 0.20 17.30
C ASN A 397 -6.12 -0.66 16.24
N ARG A 398 -6.71 -1.79 16.64
CA ARG A 398 -7.54 -2.64 15.76
C ARG A 398 -8.77 -1.91 15.22
N TYR A 399 -9.25 -0.87 15.92
CA TYR A 399 -10.38 -0.05 15.48
C TYR A 399 -10.00 1.03 14.47
N ARG A 400 -8.73 1.19 14.09
CA ARG A 400 -8.32 2.20 13.08
C ARG A 400 -8.74 1.84 11.65
N ILE A 401 -9.24 0.64 11.43
CA ILE A 401 -9.79 0.17 10.17
C ILE A 401 -11.11 -0.56 10.42
N LYS A 402 -11.95 -0.67 9.39
CA LYS A 402 -13.18 -1.47 9.44
C LYS A 402 -12.84 -2.93 9.77
N PRO A 403 -13.59 -3.57 10.69
CA PRO A 403 -13.40 -4.97 11.00
C PRO A 403 -13.72 -5.86 9.79
N GLY A 404 -13.08 -7.03 9.73
CA GLY A 404 -13.19 -7.98 8.62
C GLY A 404 -14.13 -9.15 8.90
N ILE A 405 -14.70 -9.72 7.82
CA ILE A 405 -15.29 -11.07 7.85
C ILE A 405 -14.16 -12.10 8.07
N THR A 406 -13.09 -11.96 7.29
CA THR A 406 -11.83 -12.68 7.44
C THR A 406 -10.68 -11.70 7.74
N GLY A 407 -9.51 -12.22 8.11
CA GLY A 407 -8.38 -11.41 8.53
C GLY A 407 -7.09 -12.23 8.65
N TRP A 408 -5.97 -11.52 8.75
CA TRP A 408 -4.64 -12.14 8.84
C TRP A 408 -4.51 -13.05 10.06
N ALA A 409 -4.99 -12.62 11.23
CA ALA A 409 -4.99 -13.45 12.43
C ALA A 409 -5.83 -14.74 12.26
N GLN A 410 -6.96 -14.66 11.54
CA GLN A 410 -7.83 -15.82 11.31
C GLN A 410 -7.16 -16.89 10.45
N ILE A 411 -6.49 -16.50 9.36
CA ILE A 411 -5.81 -17.47 8.47
C ILE A 411 -4.53 -18.06 9.09
N ASN A 412 -3.93 -17.37 10.07
CA ASN A 412 -2.76 -17.85 10.81
C ASN A 412 -3.13 -18.65 12.07
N GLY A 413 -4.38 -19.14 12.17
CA GLY A 413 -4.78 -20.08 13.22
C GLY A 413 -5.23 -19.43 14.53
N PHE A 414 -5.22 -18.10 14.64
CA PHE A 414 -5.73 -17.37 15.81
C PHE A 414 -7.24 -17.16 15.74
N ARG A 415 -7.98 -18.12 15.15
CA ARG A 415 -9.45 -18.13 15.10
C ARG A 415 -9.99 -19.01 16.23
N GLY A 416 -11.03 -18.53 16.93
CA GLY A 416 -11.74 -19.32 17.95
C GLY A 416 -11.62 -18.75 19.37
N GLU A 417 -11.80 -19.61 20.37
CA GLU A 417 -11.74 -19.27 21.78
C GLU A 417 -10.38 -18.67 22.20
N THR A 418 -10.44 -17.70 23.10
CA THR A 418 -9.30 -17.06 23.75
C THR A 418 -9.34 -17.39 25.23
N ASP A 419 -9.14 -18.68 25.50
CA ASP A 419 -9.02 -19.30 26.83
C ASP A 419 -7.85 -18.75 27.65
N ARG A 420 -6.82 -18.20 26.99
CA ARG A 420 -5.68 -17.54 27.63
C ARG A 420 -5.39 -16.18 27.02
N ILE A 421 -4.86 -15.26 27.84
CA ILE A 421 -4.54 -13.87 27.42
C ILE A 421 -3.49 -13.88 26.31
N GLU A 422 -2.50 -14.78 26.36
CA GLU A 422 -1.42 -14.84 25.37
C GLU A 422 -1.93 -15.17 23.96
N LYS A 423 -3.02 -15.94 23.85
CA LYS A 423 -3.66 -16.17 22.54
C LYS A 423 -4.30 -14.90 21.99
N MET A 424 -4.84 -14.05 22.86
CA MET A 424 -5.40 -12.78 22.44
C MET A 424 -4.30 -11.78 22.06
N GLU A 425 -3.19 -11.76 22.81
CA GLU A 425 -2.01 -10.95 22.46
C GLU A 425 -1.50 -11.31 21.07
N ARG A 426 -1.27 -12.59 20.78
CA ARG A 426 -0.84 -13.04 19.44
C ARG A 426 -1.85 -12.70 18.35
N ARG A 427 -3.16 -12.76 18.65
CA ARG A 427 -4.20 -12.32 17.70
C ARG A 427 -4.06 -10.83 17.40
N VAL A 428 -3.87 -10.01 18.44
CA VAL A 428 -3.70 -8.56 18.32
C VAL A 428 -2.42 -8.24 17.54
N GLU A 429 -1.30 -8.91 17.82
CA GLU A 429 -0.06 -8.77 17.04
C GLU A 429 -0.28 -9.01 15.54
N HIS A 430 -1.03 -10.06 15.17
CA HIS A 430 -1.35 -10.35 13.78
C HIS A 430 -2.28 -9.31 13.16
N ASP A 431 -3.25 -8.79 13.92
CA ASP A 431 -4.11 -7.70 13.47
C ASP A 431 -3.28 -6.41 13.26
N LEU A 432 -2.34 -6.09 14.16
CA LEU A 432 -1.42 -4.95 14.01
C LEU A 432 -0.45 -5.13 12.84
N TYR A 433 0.05 -6.35 12.62
CA TYR A 433 0.87 -6.68 11.45
C TYR A 433 0.10 -6.39 10.16
N TYR A 434 -1.16 -6.85 10.07
CA TYR A 434 -2.02 -6.58 8.92
C TYR A 434 -2.25 -5.08 8.70
N LEU A 435 -2.47 -4.33 9.78
CA LEU A 435 -2.60 -2.87 9.74
C LEU A 435 -1.33 -2.24 9.13
N GLY A 436 -0.14 -2.56 9.66
CA GLY A 436 1.13 -1.99 9.21
C GLY A 436 1.59 -2.41 7.82
N HIS A 437 1.21 -3.61 7.36
CA HIS A 437 1.66 -4.21 6.10
C HIS A 437 0.54 -4.30 5.04
N TRP A 438 -0.52 -3.53 5.22
CA TRP A 438 -1.66 -3.64 4.31
C TRP A 438 -1.23 -3.39 2.87
N SER A 439 -1.67 -4.28 2.00
CA SER A 439 -1.63 -4.11 0.56
C SER A 439 -2.81 -4.84 -0.05
N PHE A 440 -3.23 -4.41 -1.24
CA PHE A 440 -4.27 -5.12 -1.98
C PHE A 440 -3.89 -6.58 -2.24
N ALA A 441 -2.61 -6.85 -2.50
CA ALA A 441 -2.10 -8.22 -2.66
C ALA A 441 -2.23 -9.06 -1.38
N LEU A 442 -2.01 -8.46 -0.21
CA LEU A 442 -2.22 -9.13 1.08
C LEU A 442 -3.71 -9.45 1.29
N ASP A 443 -4.62 -8.52 0.96
CA ASP A 443 -6.07 -8.78 1.01
C ASP A 443 -6.44 -9.98 0.10
N MET A 444 -5.93 -10.02 -1.15
CA MET A 444 -6.20 -11.12 -2.07
C MET A 444 -5.65 -12.45 -1.56
N ARG A 445 -4.44 -12.43 -0.97
CA ARG A 445 -3.85 -13.60 -0.33
C ARG A 445 -4.71 -14.11 0.82
N ILE A 446 -5.23 -13.21 1.66
CA ILE A 446 -6.10 -13.59 2.79
C ILE A 446 -7.41 -14.18 2.28
N ILE A 447 -8.04 -13.57 1.27
CA ILE A 447 -9.28 -14.10 0.68
C ILE A 447 -9.04 -15.50 0.08
N GLY A 448 -7.99 -15.67 -0.73
CA GLY A 448 -7.65 -16.97 -1.31
C GLY A 448 -7.37 -18.03 -0.25
N ALA A 449 -6.56 -17.69 0.77
CA ALA A 449 -6.31 -18.58 1.90
C ALA A 449 -7.59 -18.91 2.68
N THR A 450 -8.52 -17.96 2.82
CA THR A 450 -9.81 -18.18 3.49
C THR A 450 -10.69 -19.14 2.71
N ILE A 451 -10.72 -19.05 1.38
CA ILE A 451 -11.50 -19.98 0.54
C ILE A 451 -10.93 -21.40 0.64
N VAL A 452 -9.61 -21.54 0.56
CA VAL A 452 -8.93 -22.86 0.67
C VAL A 452 -9.09 -23.44 2.07
N ALA A 453 -8.87 -22.64 3.11
CA ALA A 453 -8.88 -23.12 4.48
C ALA A 453 -10.29 -23.21 5.08
N GLY A 454 -11.26 -22.44 4.58
CA GLY A 454 -12.66 -22.45 5.04
C GLY A 454 -13.38 -23.78 4.80
N LEU A 455 -12.88 -24.61 3.88
CA LEU A 455 -13.35 -25.98 3.65
C LEU A 455 -12.76 -26.99 4.67
N VAL A 456 -11.68 -26.64 5.37
CA VAL A 456 -10.94 -27.52 6.29
C VAL A 456 -10.37 -26.71 7.48
N HIS A 457 -11.21 -26.30 8.43
CA HIS A 457 -10.74 -25.62 9.63
C HIS A 457 -10.81 -26.51 10.88
N ARG A 458 -9.64 -26.78 11.47
CA ARG A 458 -9.49 -27.55 12.72
C ARG A 458 -10.04 -26.85 13.97
N ASN A 459 -10.17 -25.52 13.95
CA ASN A 459 -10.56 -24.69 15.11
C ASN A 459 -11.95 -24.02 14.96
N ALA A 460 -12.71 -24.36 13.91
CA ALA A 460 -14.09 -23.88 13.74
C ALA A 460 -15.06 -24.95 14.26
N TYR A 461 -15.71 -24.69 15.40
CA TYR A 461 -16.69 -25.57 16.02
C TYR A 461 -17.93 -24.81 16.48
#